data_AF-A0A7X7SMZ2-F1
#
_entry.id   AF-A0A7X7SMZ2-F1
#
_cell.length_a   1.000
_cell.length_b   1.000
_cell.length_c   1.000
_cell.angle_alpha   90.00
_cell.angle_beta   90.00
_cell.angle_gamma   90.00
#
_symmetry.space_group_name_H-M   'P 1'
#
loop_
_entity.id
_entity.type
_entity.pdbx_description
1 polymer ?
#
loop_
_entity_poly.entity_id
_entity_poly.type
_entity_poly.pdbx_seq_one_letter_code
_entity_poly.pdbx_strand_id
1 'polypeptide(L)'
;MTFWIFALLFGFTWLITAPLTTTLAGRLYGFTHIGVIGGFITTIHHVGGGLWAFLGGVVYDLTGGYELAFIISAVVSAIAAACSLAIRETRHYAPLR
;
A
#
# COMPACT_ATOMS: atom_id res chain seq x y z
N MET A 1 21.13 -8.46 -13.52
CA MET A 1 20.09 -9.50 -13.29
C MET A 1 19.16 -9.13 -12.15
N THR A 2 19.67 -8.78 -10.95
CA THR A 2 18.85 -8.38 -9.78
C THR A 2 17.86 -7.24 -10.08
N PHE A 3 18.28 -6.21 -10.83
CA PHE A 3 17.40 -5.12 -11.25
C PHE A 3 16.18 -5.58 -12.05
N TRP A 4 16.35 -6.51 -13.00
CA TRP A 4 15.26 -7.00 -13.84
C TRP A 4 14.26 -7.83 -13.03
N ILE A 5 14.75 -8.66 -12.10
CA ILE A 5 13.90 -9.43 -11.19
C ILE A 5 13.08 -8.46 -10.32
N PHE A 6 13.73 -7.45 -9.74
CA PHE A 6 13.05 -6.42 -8.95
C PHE A 6 11.98 -5.70 -9.78
N ALA A 7 12.32 -5.23 -10.99
CA ALA A 7 11.40 -4.49 -11.85
C ALA A 7 10.17 -5.32 -12.24
N LEU A 8 10.35 -6.61 -12.55
CA LEU A 8 9.25 -7.52 -12.86
C LEU A 8 8.33 -7.75 -11.66
N LEU A 9 8.90 -8.05 -10.49
CA LEU A 9 8.12 -8.28 -9.26
C LEU A 9 7.37 -7.01 -8.84
N PHE A 10 8.05 -5.87 -8.87
CA PHE A 10 7.46 -4.58 -8.54
C PHE A 10 6.34 -4.21 -9.50
N GLY A 11 6.55 -4.35 -10.82
CA GLY A 11 5.54 -4.11 -11.84
C GLY A 11 4.29 -4.97 -11.67
N PHE A 12 4.45 -6.25 -11.30
CA PHE A 12 3.32 -7.14 -11.03
C PHE A 12 2.47 -6.66 -9.85
N THR A 13 3.10 -6.12 -8.80
CA THR A 13 2.39 -5.65 -7.60
C THR A 13 1.82 -4.23 -7.72
N TRP A 14 2.42 -3.36 -8.55
CA TRP A 14 2.06 -1.95 -8.59
C TRP A 14 0.57 -1.76 -8.93
N LEU A 15 0.13 -2.25 -10.09
CA LEU A 15 -1.20 -1.94 -10.60
C LEU A 15 -2.31 -2.79 -9.97
N ILE A 16 -1.97 -3.99 -9.47
CA ILE A 16 -2.96 -4.96 -9.03
C ILE A 16 -3.60 -4.57 -7.69
N THR A 17 -2.89 -3.84 -6.84
CA THR A 17 -3.36 -3.52 -5.48
C THR A 17 -4.47 -2.47 -5.48
N ALA A 18 -4.43 -1.48 -6.37
CA ALA A 18 -5.42 -0.40 -6.42
C ALA A 18 -6.88 -0.89 -6.58
N PRO A 19 -7.24 -1.74 -7.57
CA PRO A 19 -8.60 -2.26 -7.69
C PRO A 19 -8.94 -3.35 -6.65
N LEU A 20 -7.94 -4.12 -6.17
CA LEU A 20 -8.17 -5.15 -5.16
C LEU A 20 -8.54 -4.53 -3.80
N THR A 21 -7.84 -3.48 -3.39
CA THR A 21 -8.10 -2.78 -2.12
C THR A 21 -9.49 -2.15 -2.11
N THR A 22 -9.92 -1.50 -3.20
CA THR A 22 -11.26 -0.90 -3.28
C THR A 22 -12.35 -1.97 -3.30
N THR A 23 -12.14 -3.08 -4.02
CA THR A 23 -13.09 -4.20 -4.04
C THR A 23 -13.22 -4.86 -2.66
N LEU A 24 -12.10 -5.10 -1.97
CA LEU A 24 -12.08 -5.66 -0.62
C LEU A 24 -12.79 -4.73 0.38
N ALA A 25 -12.46 -3.43 0.37
CA ALA A 25 -13.10 -2.45 1.22
C ALA A 25 -14.63 -2.40 1.01
N GLY A 26 -15.09 -2.46 -0.24
CA GLY A 26 -16.52 -2.50 -0.57
C GLY A 26 -17.21 -3.78 -0.07
N ARG A 27 -16.52 -4.93 -0.12
CA ARG A 27 -17.03 -6.20 0.42
C ARG A 27 -17.09 -6.24 1.94
N LEU A 28 -16.17 -5.57 2.64
CA LEU A 28 -16.12 -5.54 4.11
C LEU A 28 -17.09 -4.52 4.73
N TYR A 29 -17.19 -3.33 4.13
CA TYR A 29 -17.90 -2.17 4.72
C TYR A 29 -19.13 -1.70 3.92
N GLY A 30 -19.42 -2.37 2.81
CA GLY A 30 -20.52 -2.02 1.91
C GLY A 30 -20.13 -0.94 0.89
N PHE A 31 -20.61 -1.11 -0.35
CA PHE A 31 -20.32 -0.19 -1.44
C PHE A 31 -20.92 1.21 -1.26
N THR A 32 -21.91 1.39 -0.40
CA THR A 32 -22.50 2.71 -0.10
C THR A 32 -21.48 3.66 0.56
N HIS A 33 -20.54 3.14 1.36
CA HIS A 33 -19.53 3.94 2.06
C HIS A 33 -18.18 3.98 1.32
N ILE A 34 -18.09 3.38 0.12
CA ILE A 34 -16.81 3.20 -0.58
C ILE A 34 -16.13 4.51 -0.94
N GLY A 35 -16.90 5.57 -1.19
CA GLY A 35 -16.36 6.89 -1.51
C GLY A 35 -15.53 7.47 -0.36
N VAL A 36 -16.05 7.40 0.87
CA VAL A 36 -15.34 7.90 2.07
C VAL A 36 -14.13 7.03 2.40
N ILE A 37 -14.32 5.70 2.39
CA ILE A 37 -13.24 4.75 2.71
C ILE A 37 -12.12 4.83 1.66
N GLY A 38 -12.48 4.82 0.38
CA GLY A 38 -11.54 4.96 -0.74
C GLY A 38 -10.84 6.32 -0.74
N GLY A 39 -11.57 7.39 -0.42
CA GLY A 39 -11.02 8.74 -0.25
C GLY A 39 -9.97 8.80 0.87
N PHE A 40 -10.24 8.14 2.00
CA PHE A 40 -9.30 8.08 3.11
C PHE A 40 -8.05 7.26 2.75
N ILE A 41 -8.23 6.09 2.11
CA ILE A 41 -7.12 5.25 1.63
C ILE A 41 -6.24 6.02 0.65
N THR A 42 -6.82 6.71 -0.33
CA THR A 42 -6.04 7.47 -1.32
C THR A 42 -5.33 8.67 -0.68
N THR A 43 -5.94 9.31 0.31
CA THR A 43 -5.31 10.42 1.04
C THR A 43 -4.04 9.94 1.76
N ILE A 44 -4.13 8.83 2.50
CA ILE A 44 -2.96 8.24 3.16
C ILE A 44 -1.89 7.83 2.13
N HIS A 45 -2.30 7.26 0.99
CA HIS A 45 -1.38 6.89 -0.08
C HIS A 45 -0.59 8.10 -0.61
N HIS A 46 -1.26 9.22 -0.89
CA HIS A 46 -0.60 10.43 -1.38
C HIS A 46 0.29 11.08 -0.32
N VAL A 47 -0.16 11.13 0.94
CA VAL A 47 0.67 11.64 2.05
C VAL A 47 1.92 10.80 2.23
N GLY A 48 1.77 9.47 2.23
CA GLY A 48 2.90 8.54 2.33
C GLY A 48 3.84 8.65 1.13
N GLY A 49 3.31 8.71 -0.08
CA GLY A 49 4.09 8.88 -1.31
C GLY A 49 4.88 10.19 -1.34
N GLY A 50 4.24 11.30 -0.95
CA GLY A 50 4.91 12.61 -0.85
C GLY A 50 5.99 12.63 0.23
N LEU A 51 5.68 12.12 1.42
CA LEU A 51 6.64 12.04 2.53
C LEU A 51 7.84 11.17 2.15
N TRP A 52 7.60 9.99 1.56
CA TRP A 52 8.67 9.07 1.19
C TRP A 52 9.50 9.57 0.01
N ALA A 53 8.91 10.27 -0.95
CA ALA A 53 9.67 10.91 -2.02
C ALA A 53 10.68 11.94 -1.47
N PHE A 54 10.25 12.76 -0.50
CA PHE A 54 11.15 13.70 0.19
C PHE A 54 12.22 12.97 1.01
N LEU A 55 11.82 12.03 1.87
CA LEU A 55 12.75 11.29 2.74
C LEU A 55 13.74 10.45 1.92
N GLY A 56 13.32 9.87 0.80
CA GLY A 56 14.20 9.15 -0.12
C GLY A 56 15.29 10.05 -0.71
N GLY A 57 14.95 11.31 -1.03
CA GLY A 57 15.92 12.33 -1.41
C GLY A 57 16.91 12.64 -0.29
N VAL A 58 16.41 12.86 0.94
CA VAL A 58 17.26 13.11 2.11
C VAL A 58 18.23 11.94 2.38
N VAL A 59 17.75 10.69 2.24
CA VAL A 59 18.61 9.51 2.37
C VAL A 59 19.72 9.51 1.32
N TYR A 60 19.40 9.86 0.08
CA TYR A 60 20.40 9.97 -0.98
C TYR A 60 21.43 11.06 -0.67
N ASP A 61 20.99 12.25 -0.27
CA ASP A 61 21.87 13.37 0.05
C ASP A 61 22.84 13.05 1.20
N LEU A 62 22.40 12.25 2.18
CA LEU A 62 23.22 11.87 3.34
C LEU A 62 24.13 10.67 3.10
N THR A 63 23.73 9.72 2.25
CA THR A 63 24.43 8.43 2.08
C THR A 63 25.12 8.27 0.73
N GLY A 64 24.82 9.12 -0.24
CA GLY A 64 25.29 9.02 -1.63
C GLY A 64 24.62 7.91 -2.44
N GLY A 65 23.57 7.27 -1.92
CA GLY A 65 22.90 6.15 -2.59
C GLY A 65 21.48 5.87 -2.09
N TYR A 66 20.80 4.91 -2.72
CA TYR A 66 19.42 4.52 -2.39
C TYR A 66 19.32 3.19 -1.63
N GLU A 67 20.44 2.54 -1.31
CA GLU A 67 20.43 1.22 -0.67
C GLU A 67 19.63 1.23 0.63
N LEU A 68 19.89 2.21 1.50
CA LEU A 68 19.14 2.37 2.75
C LEU A 68 17.65 2.65 2.50
N ALA A 69 17.31 3.46 1.49
CA ALA A 69 15.91 3.73 1.13
C ALA A 69 15.20 2.45 0.66
N PHE A 70 15.86 1.61 -0.13
CA PHE A 70 15.29 0.33 -0.56
C PHE A 70 15.13 -0.65 0.60
N ILE A 71 16.08 -0.70 1.53
CA ILE A 71 15.97 -1.55 2.73
C ILE A 71 14.77 -1.12 3.58
N ILE A 72 14.62 0.17 3.86
CA ILE A 72 13.48 0.70 4.61
C ILE A 72 12.16 0.38 3.87
N SER A 73 12.12 0.60 2.55
CA SER A 73 10.94 0.29 1.73
C SER A 73 10.58 -1.20 1.80
N ALA A 74 11.57 -2.09 1.80
CA ALA A 74 11.36 -3.54 1.93
C ALA A 74 10.78 -3.92 3.30
N VAL A 75 11.31 -3.33 4.38
CA VAL A 75 10.80 -3.56 5.75
C VAL A 75 9.35 -3.08 5.88
N VAL A 76 9.05 -1.86 5.44
CA VAL A 76 7.69 -1.32 5.48
C VAL A 76 6.72 -2.14 4.62
N SER A 77 7.18 -2.62 3.46
CA SER A 77 6.38 -3.51 2.60
C SER A 77 6.09 -4.85 3.26
N ALA A 78 7.05 -5.43 4.00
CA ALA A 78 6.84 -6.66 4.75
C ALA A 78 5.81 -6.46 5.88
N ILE A 79 5.86 -5.33 6.58
CA ILE A 79 4.85 -4.95 7.58
C ILE A 79 3.47 -4.82 6.91
N ALA A 80 3.38 -4.12 5.78
CA ALA A 80 2.12 -3.95 5.04
C ALA A 80 1.54 -5.30 4.58
N ALA A 81 2.39 -6.22 4.12
CA ALA A 81 1.99 -7.58 3.76
C ALA A 81 1.44 -8.35 4.98
N ALA A 82 2.13 -8.29 6.12
CA ALA A 82 1.66 -8.92 7.35
C ALA A 82 0.32 -8.34 7.83
N CYS A 83 0.16 -7.01 7.80
CA CYS A 83 -1.11 -6.34 8.11
C CYS A 83 -2.23 -6.77 7.15
N SER A 84 -1.92 -6.91 5.85
CA SER A 84 -2.88 -7.35 4.84
C SER A 84 -3.35 -8.79 5.09
N LEU A 85 -2.44 -9.69 5.45
CA LEU A 85 -2.75 -11.07 5.81
C LEU A 85 -3.56 -11.19 7.11
N ALA A 86 -3.47 -10.20 8.00
CA ALA A 86 -4.24 -10.16 9.24
C ALA A 86 -5.69 -9.69 9.04
N ILE A 87 -6.06 -9.20 7.85
CA ILE A 87 -7.43 -8.77 7.55
C ILE A 87 -8.36 -9.99 7.55
N ARG A 88 -9.37 -9.97 8.42
CA ARG A 88 -10.41 -11.00 8.47
C ARG A 88 -11.56 -10.63 7.53
N GLU A 89 -11.81 -11.48 6.54
CA GLU A 89 -12.93 -11.31 5.60
C GLU A 89 -14.28 -11.74 6.18
N THR A 90 -14.62 -11.21 7.36
CA THR A 90 -15.97 -11.39 7.93
C THR A 90 -16.87 -10.27 7.45
N ARG A 91 -17.90 -10.58 6.65
CA ARG A 91 -18.95 -9.61 6.28
C ARG A 91 -19.64 -9.09 7.54
N HIS A 92 -19.55 -7.79 7.80
CA HIS A 92 -20.45 -7.13 8.75
C HIS A 92 -21.81 -6.93 8.07
N TYR A 93 -22.68 -7.92 8.19
CA TYR A 93 -24.09 -7.73 7.86
C TYR A 93 -24.71 -6.79 8.89
N ALA A 94 -25.35 -5.70 8.43
CA ALA A 94 -26.29 -4.99 9.29
C ALA A 94 -27.40 -5.99 9.68
N PRO A 95 -27.84 -6.04 10.95
CA PRO A 95 -28.92 -6.93 11.34
C PRO A 95 -30.14 -6.63 10.47
N LEU A 96 -30.69 -7.68 9.84
CA LEU A 96 -31.95 -7.61 9.10
C LEU A 96 -33.01 -7.01 10.05
N ARG A 97 -33.52 -5.83 9.69
CA ARG A 97 -34.72 -5.26 10.32
C ARG A 97 -35.95 -5.92 9.73
#